data_AF-A0A1Y4VW88-F1
#
_entry.id   AF-A0A1Y4VW88-F1
#
_cell.length_a   1.000
_cell.length_b   1.000
_cell.length_c   1.000
_cell.angle_alpha   90.00
_cell.angle_beta   90.00
_cell.angle_gamma   90.00
#
_symmetry.space_group_name_H-M   'P 1'
#
loop_
_entity.id
_entity.type
_entity.pdbx_description
1 polymer ?
#
loop_
_entity_poly.entity_id
_entity_poly.type
_entity_poly.pdbx_seq_one_letter_code
_entity_poly.pdbx_strand_id
1 'polypeptide(L)' 'MQDYKFHILRHTFATKCVQCQIDVKSLSEILGHSSVTITLNTYVHSSFEMKKAEMVKYKLF' A
#
# COMPACT_ATOMS: atom_id res chain seq x y z
N MET A 1 -18.00 -18.86 -4.00
CA MET A 1 -17.13 -19.07 -2.83
C MET A 1 -15.84 -19.74 -3.26
N GLN A 2 -14.89 -19.03 -3.90
CA GLN A 2 -13.45 -19.41 -3.95
C GLN A 2 -12.49 -18.38 -4.60
N ASP A 3 -12.77 -17.07 -4.56
CA ASP A 3 -11.79 -16.06 -5.03
C ASP A 3 -10.63 -15.78 -4.04
N TYR A 4 -10.64 -16.43 -2.87
CA TYR A 4 -9.68 -16.11 -1.79
C TYR A 4 -8.22 -16.35 -2.18
N LYS A 5 -7.88 -17.40 -2.95
CA LYS A 5 -6.47 -17.76 -3.20
C LYS A 5 -5.73 -16.71 -4.04
N PHE A 6 -6.33 -16.26 -5.15
CA PHE A 6 -5.73 -15.25 -6.00
C PHE A 6 -5.83 -13.85 -5.38
N HIS A 7 -6.89 -13.58 -4.62
CA HIS A 7 -7.04 -12.32 -3.90
C HIS A 7 -5.94 -12.16 -2.83
N ILE A 8 -5.56 -13.23 -2.12
CA ILE A 8 -4.44 -13.20 -1.16
C ILE A 8 -3.12 -12.80 -1.83
N LEU A 9 -2.85 -13.25 -3.06
CA LEU A 9 -1.65 -12.84 -3.80
C LEU A 9 -1.68 -11.35 -4.11
N ARG A 10 -2.83 -10.83 -4.56
CA ARG A 10 -3.05 -9.40 -4.77
C ARG A 10 -2.84 -8.59 -3.50
N HIS A 11 -3.34 -9.09 -2.36
CA HIS A 11 -3.11 -8.46 -1.06
C HIS A 11 -1.63 -8.46 -0.68
N THR A 12 -0.96 -9.61 -0.81
CA THR A 12 0.46 -9.75 -0.48
C THR A 12 1.32 -8.84 -1.35
N PHE A 13 1.04 -8.77 -2.65
CA PHE A 13 1.72 -7.87 -3.58
C PHE A 13 1.53 -6.42 -3.17
N ALA A 14 0.29 -5.98 -2.96
CA ALA A 14 -0.03 -4.61 -2.61
C ALA A 14 0.61 -4.19 -1.26
N THR A 15 0.55 -5.04 -0.23
CA THR A 15 1.21 -4.79 1.06
C THR A 15 2.73 -4.65 0.91
N LYS A 16 3.38 -5.51 0.11
CA LYS A 16 4.83 -5.39 -0.15
C LYS A 16 5.16 -4.09 -0.87
N CYS A 17 4.37 -3.69 -1.87
CA CYS A 17 4.57 -2.42 -2.57
C CYS A 17 4.49 -1.22 -1.61
N VAL A 18 3.52 -1.20 -0.70
CA VAL A 18 3.39 -0.16 0.34
C VAL A 18 4.59 -0.17 1.30
N GLN A 19 5.07 -1.35 1.71
CA GLN A 19 6.27 -1.48 2.55
C GLN A 19 7.54 -0.97 1.85
N CYS A 20 7.62 -1.15 0.53
CA CYS A 20 8.68 -0.58 -0.32
C CYS A 20 8.50 0.92 -0.61
N GLN A 21 7.50 1.58 -0.02
CA GLN A 21 7.21 3.01 -0.20
C GLN A 21 6.90 3.38 -1.66
N ILE A 22 6.29 2.45 -2.39
CA ILE A 22 5.75 2.74 -3.72
C ILE A 22 4.58 3.71 -3.59
N ASP A 23 4.52 4.67 -4.50
CA ASP A 23 3.43 5.63 -4.60
C ASP A 23 2.05 4.94 -4.70
N VAL A 24 1.11 5.39 -3.88
CA VAL A 24 -0.20 4.73 -3.73
C VAL A 24 -1.05 4.90 -4.98
N LYS A 25 -0.91 6.01 -5.71
CA LYS A 25 -1.60 6.22 -6.98
C LYS A 25 -1.11 5.24 -8.04
N SER A 26 0.21 5.08 -8.15
CA SER A 26 0.86 4.11 -9.04
C SER A 26 0.43 2.68 -8.71
N LEU A 27 0.40 2.31 -7.41
CA LEU A 27 -0.10 1.01 -6.97
C LEU A 27 -1.58 0.82 -7.32
N SER A 28 -2.40 1.86 -7.20
CA SER A 28 -3.82 1.84 -7.56
C SER A 28 -4.04 1.56 -9.06
N GLU A 29 -3.22 2.18 -9.91
CA GLU A 29 -3.26 1.99 -11.36
C GLU A 29 -2.84 0.57 -11.75
N ILE A 30 -1.75 0.05 -11.15
CA ILE A 30 -1.27 -1.34 -11.36
C ILE A 30 -2.35 -2.35 -10.94
N LEU A 31 -3.05 -2.09 -9.84
CA LEU A 31 -4.11 -2.95 -9.33
C LEU A 31 -5.44 -2.80 -10.07
N GLY A 32 -5.56 -1.82 -10.98
CA GLY A 32 -6.78 -1.55 -11.75
C GLY A 32 -7.95 -1.04 -10.89
N HIS A 33 -7.67 -0.35 -9.79
CA HIS A 33 -8.73 0.24 -8.96
C HIS A 33 -9.28 1.51 -9.60
N SER A 34 -10.61 1.60 -9.67
CA SER A 34 -11.33 2.79 -10.15
C SER A 34 -11.11 4.03 -9.29
N SER A 35 -10.65 3.85 -8.05
CA SER A 35 -10.30 4.95 -7.15
C SER A 35 -9.13 4.58 -6.24
N VAL A 36 -8.21 5.53 -6.07
CA VAL A 36 -7.06 5.43 -5.15
C VAL A 36 -7.50 5.19 -3.72
N THR A 37 -8.69 5.67 -3.34
CA THR A 37 -9.29 5.46 -2.01
C THR A 37 -9.45 3.97 -1.69
N ILE A 38 -9.74 3.13 -2.69
CA ILE A 38 -9.86 1.67 -2.50
C ILE A 38 -8.51 1.10 -2.07
N THR A 39 -7.43 1.49 -2.76
CA THR A 39 -6.06 1.08 -2.46
C THR A 39 -5.62 1.56 -1.07
N LEU A 40 -5.90 2.82 -0.74
CA LEU A 40 -5.59 3.40 0.56
C LEU A 40 -6.26 2.63 1.70
N ASN A 41 -7.58 2.45 1.60
CA ASN A 41 -8.36 1.81 2.67
C ASN A 41 -8.01 0.32 2.85
N THR A 42 -7.57 -0.36 1.79
CA THR A 42 -7.32 -1.80 1.81
C THR A 42 -5.88 -2.16 2.19
N TYR A 43 -4.90 -1.33 1.84
CA TYR A 43 -3.48 -1.69 1.95
C TYR A 43 -2.63 -0.68 2.73
N VAL A 44 -3.10 0.55 2.89
CA VAL A 44 -2.33 1.62 3.51
C VAL A 44 -2.84 1.84 4.93
N HIS A 45 -2.49 0.92 5.82
CA HIS A 45 -2.62 1.13 7.26
C HIS A 45 -1.34 1.80 7.77
N SER A 46 -1.33 3.13 7.81
CA SER A 46 -0.19 3.89 8.33
C SER A 46 -0.01 3.62 9.83
N SER A 47 0.91 2.73 10.18
CA SER A 47 1.29 2.54 11.58
C SER A 47 2.03 3.78 12.09
N PHE A 48 2.04 3.97 13.40
CA PHE A 48 2.75 5.11 14.01
C PHE A 48 4.26 5.05 13.71
N GLU A 49 4.81 3.83 13.66
CA GLU A 49 6.20 3.55 13.33
C GLU A 49 6.55 3.93 11.89
N MET A 50 5.66 3.62 10.92
CA MET A 50 5.86 4.04 9.53
C MET A 50 5.89 5.57 9.40
N LYS A 51 4.93 6.26 10.05
CA LYS A 51 4.87 7.72 10.08
C LYS A 51 6.14 8.33 10.71
N LYS A 52 6.61 7.75 11.82
CA LYS A 52 7.84 8.18 12.49
C LYS A 52 9.08 7.96 11.61
N ALA A 53 9.22 6.79 10.98
CA ALA A 53 10.34 6.48 10.10
C ALA A 53 10.40 7.42 8.89
N GLU A 54 9.24 7.71 8.30
CA GLU A 54 9.12 8.65 7.19
C GLU A 54 9.50 10.08 7.61
N MET A 55 8.98 10.58 8.73
CA MET A 55 9.39 11.89 9.28
C MET A 55 10.87 11.98 9.63
N VAL A 56 11.50 10.89 10.09
CA VAL A 56 12.95 10.85 10.35
C VAL A 56 13.75 10.93 9.05
N LYS A 57 13.30 10.27 7.96
CA LYS A 57 13.95 10.40 6.64
C LYS A 57 13.96 11.84 6.14
N TYR A 58 12.87 12.59 6.35
CA TYR A 58 12.77 13.98 5.91
C TYR A 58 13.54 14.97 6.80
N LYS A 59 13.97 14.58 8.01
CA LYS A 59 14.81 15.40 8.90
C LYS A 59 16.32 15.32 8.61
N LEU A 60 16.72 14.72 7.49
CA LEU A 60 18.12 14.57 7.08
C LEU A 60 18.66 15.72 6.21
N PHE A 61 18.03 16.90 6.26
CA PHE A 61 18.56 18.14 5.71
C PHE A 61 18.54 19.25 6.76
#